data_AF-A0A7G9P0V8-F1
#
_entry.id   AF-A0A7G9P0V8-F1
#
_cell.length_a   1.000
_cell.length_b   1.000
_cell.length_c   1.000
_cell.angle_alpha   90.00
_cell.angle_beta   90.00
_cell.angle_gamma   90.00
#
_symmetry.space_group_name_H-M   'P 1'
#
loop_
_entity.id
_entity.type
_entity.pdbx_description
1 polymer ?
#
loop_
_entity_poly.entity_id
_entity_poly.type
_entity_poly.pdbx_seq_one_letter_code
_entity_poly.pdbx_strand_id
1 'polypeptide(L)'
;MINRLLFLLALVLTPGLAAAVPIRSLDGLNAVIFYERTGGSAPSARSFDPNDDRLITRFVTLDAANRDFFGTPTESYDVFYSDANGTLNPDGMYLTIEALYPGPGGGFNIAEVELVYGNGTREYASVVTDYNVVGAEGSAATLSSLIDGDLQTHTSLGISTDQSNRLSATVGFASSVPEPAAVLSMLSFAGLLGRRRK
;
A
#
# COMPACT_ATOMS: atom_id res chain seq x y z
N MET A 1 -30.68 -54.97 -24.28
CA MET A 1 -30.18 -53.61 -24.63
C MET A 1 -29.94 -52.86 -23.32
N ILE A 2 -28.68 -52.71 -22.91
CA ILE A 2 -28.29 -52.06 -21.65
C ILE A 2 -27.69 -50.70 -22.00
N ASN A 3 -28.37 -49.62 -21.61
CA ASN A 3 -27.86 -48.25 -21.72
C ASN A 3 -26.91 -47.98 -20.55
N ARG A 4 -25.59 -47.97 -20.82
CA ARG A 4 -24.59 -47.45 -19.89
C ARG A 4 -24.50 -45.94 -20.07
N LEU A 5 -25.05 -45.19 -19.13
CA LEU A 5 -24.82 -43.76 -19.02
C LEU A 5 -23.49 -43.54 -18.32
N LEU A 6 -22.46 -43.12 -19.07
CA LEU A 6 -21.21 -42.62 -18.48
C LEU A 6 -21.49 -41.27 -17.79
N PHE A 7 -21.28 -41.22 -16.47
CA PHE A 7 -21.13 -39.95 -15.77
C PHE A 7 -19.70 -39.44 -15.98
N LEU A 8 -19.54 -38.38 -16.78
CA LEU A 8 -18.33 -37.56 -16.76
C LEU A 8 -18.33 -36.77 -15.45
N LEU A 9 -17.39 -37.07 -14.56
CA LEU A 9 -17.10 -36.22 -13.40
C LEU A 9 -16.26 -35.03 -13.90
N ALA A 10 -16.92 -33.88 -14.13
CA ALA A 10 -16.22 -32.63 -14.37
C ALA A 10 -15.63 -32.16 -13.03
N LEU A 11 -14.30 -32.23 -12.89
CA LEU A 11 -13.58 -31.55 -11.81
C LEU A 11 -13.71 -30.03 -12.07
N VAL A 12 -14.65 -29.40 -11.40
CA VAL A 12 -14.77 -27.94 -11.38
C VAL A 12 -13.67 -27.42 -10.45
N LEU A 13 -12.53 -27.02 -11.02
CA LEU A 13 -11.61 -26.10 -10.35
C LEU A 13 -12.33 -24.76 -10.25
N THR A 14 -12.94 -24.47 -9.09
CA THR A 14 -13.33 -23.11 -8.77
C THR A 14 -12.03 -22.33 -8.54
N PRO A 15 -11.69 -21.31 -9.35
CA PRO A 15 -10.71 -20.33 -8.91
C PRO A 15 -11.25 -19.72 -7.63
N GLY A 16 -10.59 -19.99 -6.51
CA GLY A 16 -10.92 -19.36 -5.24
C GLY A 16 -10.73 -17.86 -5.41
N LEU A 17 -11.76 -17.09 -5.03
CA LEU A 17 -11.61 -15.69 -4.69
C LEU A 17 -10.36 -15.52 -3.82
N ALA A 18 -9.30 -14.87 -4.32
CA ALA A 18 -8.34 -14.26 -3.43
C ALA A 18 -9.12 -13.15 -2.72
N ALA A 19 -9.58 -13.43 -1.50
CA ALA A 19 -10.22 -12.43 -0.67
C ALA A 19 -9.19 -11.34 -0.37
N ALA A 20 -9.63 -10.10 -0.40
CA ALA A 20 -8.99 -8.99 0.28
C ALA A 20 -8.46 -9.43 1.67
N VAL A 21 -7.14 -9.42 1.88
CA VAL A 21 -6.52 -9.77 3.17
C VAL A 21 -5.92 -8.51 3.80
N PRO A 22 -6.28 -8.14 5.04
CA PRO A 22 -5.61 -7.07 5.76
C PRO A 22 -4.10 -7.29 5.79
N ILE A 23 -3.30 -6.25 5.54
CA ILE A 23 -1.83 -6.40 5.44
C ILE A 23 -1.26 -7.08 6.69
N ARG A 24 -1.67 -6.63 7.88
CA ARG A 24 -1.21 -7.19 9.17
C ARG A 24 -1.57 -8.66 9.40
N SER A 25 -2.50 -9.20 8.62
CA SER A 25 -2.99 -10.58 8.70
C SER A 25 -2.43 -11.47 7.59
N LEU A 26 -1.53 -10.95 6.75
CA LEU A 26 -0.83 -11.73 5.74
C LEU A 26 0.01 -12.82 6.40
N ASP A 27 -0.17 -14.07 5.95
CA ASP A 27 0.50 -15.22 6.55
C ASP A 27 2.03 -15.09 6.38
N GLY A 28 2.73 -15.29 7.50
CA GLY A 28 4.19 -15.18 7.55
C GLY A 28 4.75 -13.76 7.36
N LEU A 29 3.93 -12.70 7.35
CA LEU A 29 4.44 -11.33 7.34
C LEU A 29 5.25 -11.07 8.62
N ASN A 30 6.46 -10.54 8.45
CA ASN A 30 7.41 -10.32 9.53
C ASN A 30 7.74 -8.84 9.73
N ALA A 31 7.75 -8.03 8.68
CA ALA A 31 7.96 -6.59 8.81
C ALA A 31 7.32 -5.79 7.66
N VAL A 32 6.98 -4.55 7.97
CA VAL A 32 6.68 -3.49 7.01
C VAL A 32 7.83 -2.48 7.05
N ILE A 33 8.42 -2.16 5.91
CA ILE A 33 9.57 -1.27 5.80
C ILE A 33 9.22 -0.09 4.91
N PHE A 34 9.47 1.12 5.42
CA PHE A 34 9.40 2.37 4.66
C PHE A 34 10.82 2.85 4.35
N TYR A 35 11.13 3.06 3.08
CA TYR A 35 12.42 3.54 2.63
C TYR A 35 12.36 5.06 2.40
N GLU A 36 12.86 5.80 3.37
CA GLU A 36 12.98 7.25 3.30
C GLU A 36 14.31 7.62 2.65
N ARG A 37 14.31 8.57 1.72
CA ARG A 37 15.49 8.95 0.95
C ARG A 37 15.76 10.45 1.03
N THR A 38 16.24 10.90 2.19
CA THR A 38 16.85 12.22 2.32
C THR A 38 18.36 12.13 2.52
N GLY A 39 19.10 12.66 1.54
CA GLY A 39 20.57 12.70 1.57
C GLY A 39 21.22 11.32 1.53
N GLY A 40 22.53 11.28 1.81
CA GLY A 40 23.31 10.03 1.86
C GLY A 40 23.45 9.29 0.52
N SER A 41 24.12 8.13 0.58
CA SER A 41 24.33 7.23 -0.58
C SER A 41 23.32 6.08 -0.66
N ALA A 42 22.45 5.92 0.34
CA ALA A 42 21.44 4.87 0.43
C ALA A 42 20.24 5.38 1.25
N PRO A 43 19.02 4.86 1.02
CA PRO A 43 17.86 5.26 1.81
C PRO A 43 17.95 4.78 3.27
N SER A 44 17.26 5.50 4.14
CA SER A 44 17.00 5.12 5.52
C SER A 44 15.80 4.18 5.60
N ALA A 45 16.04 2.92 5.94
CA ALA A 45 14.97 1.95 6.17
C ALA A 45 14.33 2.12 7.56
N ARG A 46 13.00 2.22 7.61
CA ARG A 46 12.21 2.28 8.85
C ARG A 46 11.31 1.05 8.92
N SER A 47 11.68 0.12 9.79
CA SER A 47 11.04 -1.18 9.94
C SER A 47 10.07 -1.18 11.11
N PHE A 48 8.89 -1.74 10.89
CA PHE A 48 7.82 -1.90 11.88
C PHE A 48 7.39 -3.36 11.94
N ASP A 49 7.05 -3.82 13.15
CA ASP A 49 6.33 -5.09 13.33
C ASP A 49 4.91 -4.94 12.73
N PRO A 50 4.33 -5.98 12.10
CA PRO A 50 2.96 -5.89 11.57
C PRO A 50 1.88 -5.55 12.62
N ASN A 51 2.17 -5.72 13.91
CA ASN A 51 1.29 -5.36 15.01
C ASN A 51 1.80 -4.16 15.82
N ASP A 52 2.74 -3.38 15.29
CA ASP A 52 3.20 -2.14 15.92
C ASP A 52 2.04 -1.15 16.08
N ASP A 53 1.84 -0.63 17.31
CA ASP A 53 0.74 0.28 17.64
C ASP A 53 0.75 1.56 16.78
N ARG A 54 1.93 1.93 16.25
CA ARG A 54 2.08 3.05 15.31
C ARG A 54 1.32 2.80 14.01
N LEU A 55 1.33 1.58 13.48
CA LEU A 55 0.63 1.26 12.24
C LEU A 55 -0.91 1.23 12.36
N ILE A 56 -1.46 1.33 13.57
CA ILE A 56 -2.91 1.33 13.81
C ILE A 56 -3.41 2.64 14.44
N THR A 57 -2.53 3.63 14.54
CA THR A 57 -2.83 4.95 15.09
C THR A 57 -2.46 6.01 14.06
N ARG A 58 -3.24 7.08 14.01
CA ARG A 58 -2.87 8.29 13.25
C ARG A 58 -2.69 9.44 14.22
N PHE A 59 -1.60 10.18 14.10
CA PHE A 59 -1.35 11.35 14.95
C PHE A 59 -2.29 12.49 14.59
N VAL A 60 -3.00 13.03 15.59
CA VAL A 60 -3.81 14.25 15.44
C VAL A 60 -2.92 15.47 15.14
N THR A 61 -1.75 15.53 15.75
CA THR A 61 -0.73 16.55 15.50
C THR A 61 0.56 15.84 15.10
N LEU A 62 1.06 16.13 13.90
CA LEU A 62 2.28 15.57 13.35
C LEU A 62 3.38 16.63 13.43
N ASP A 63 4.41 16.36 14.22
CA ASP A 63 5.51 17.27 14.46
C ASP A 63 6.77 16.50 14.93
N ALA A 64 7.81 17.23 15.34
CA ALA A 64 9.06 16.59 15.78
C ALA A 64 8.91 15.72 17.04
N ALA A 65 7.88 15.95 17.85
CA ALA A 65 7.59 15.18 19.06
C ALA A 65 6.59 14.03 18.81
N ASN A 66 5.71 14.19 17.83
CA ASN A 66 4.64 13.26 17.48
C ASN A 66 4.83 12.79 16.04
N ARG A 67 5.65 11.74 15.87
CA ARG A 67 5.99 11.14 14.58
C ARG A 67 6.49 9.72 14.75
N ASP A 68 6.35 8.91 13.72
CA ASP A 68 6.90 7.55 13.70
C ASP A 68 8.37 7.54 13.30
N PHE A 69 8.73 8.41 12.36
CA PHE A 69 10.10 8.64 11.93
C PHE A 69 10.25 10.01 11.26
N PHE A 70 11.47 10.32 10.81
CA PHE A 70 11.82 11.56 10.14
C PHE A 70 12.87 11.31 9.06
N GLY A 71 12.85 12.14 8.01
CA GLY A 71 13.88 12.23 6.98
C GLY A 71 14.90 13.32 7.32
N THR A 72 14.41 14.54 7.54
CA THR A 72 15.17 15.65 8.14
C THR A 72 14.64 15.98 9.54
N PRO A 73 15.37 16.74 10.38
CA PRO A 73 14.85 17.17 11.68
C PRO A 73 13.48 17.88 11.61
N THR A 74 13.17 18.53 10.49
CA THR A 74 11.92 19.27 10.25
C THR A 74 10.87 18.48 9.47
N GLU A 75 11.20 17.30 8.96
CA GLU A 75 10.26 16.46 8.21
C GLU A 75 9.78 15.31 9.09
N SER A 76 8.49 15.30 9.40
CA SER A 76 7.90 14.32 10.32
C SER A 76 6.93 13.43 9.56
N TYR A 77 7.05 12.12 9.74
CA TYR A 77 6.22 11.11 9.08
C TYR A 77 5.33 10.38 10.08
N ASP A 78 4.13 10.04 9.62
CA ASP A 78 3.12 9.22 10.30
C ASP A 78 2.68 8.12 9.32
N VAL A 79 2.63 6.86 9.77
CA VAL A 79 2.35 5.70 8.92
C VAL A 79 1.35 4.77 9.55
N PHE A 80 0.34 4.35 8.77
CA PHE A 80 -0.73 3.52 9.28
C PHE A 80 -1.43 2.68 8.21
N TYR A 81 -2.05 1.59 8.63
CA TYR A 81 -2.95 0.79 7.80
C TYR A 81 -4.20 1.56 7.45
N SER A 82 -4.67 1.43 6.22
CA SER A 82 -5.74 2.26 5.70
C SER A 82 -6.64 1.56 4.69
N ASP A 83 -7.78 2.21 4.45
CA ASP A 83 -8.59 2.00 3.25
C ASP A 83 -7.91 2.64 2.02
N ALA A 84 -8.37 2.29 0.83
CA ALA A 84 -7.80 2.79 -0.43
C ALA A 84 -7.81 4.32 -0.58
N ASN A 85 -8.62 5.03 0.20
CA ASN A 85 -8.72 6.49 0.20
C ASN A 85 -7.87 7.16 1.30
N GLY A 86 -6.98 6.41 1.94
CA GLY A 86 -6.12 6.89 3.01
C GLY A 86 -6.77 7.06 4.38
N THR A 87 -8.01 6.60 4.57
CA THR A 87 -8.65 6.61 5.89
C THR A 87 -8.03 5.52 6.78
N LEU A 88 -7.65 5.86 8.02
CA LEU A 88 -7.14 4.90 9.00
C LEU A 88 -8.09 3.71 9.15
N ASN A 89 -7.57 2.53 8.91
CA ASN A 89 -8.25 1.25 9.10
C ASN A 89 -7.22 0.23 9.59
N PRO A 90 -7.22 -0.15 10.89
CA PRO A 90 -6.30 -1.12 11.43
C PRO A 90 -6.31 -2.49 10.74
N ASP A 91 -7.41 -2.84 10.07
CA ASP A 91 -7.56 -4.07 9.28
C ASP A 91 -7.58 -3.75 7.76
N GLY A 92 -6.90 -2.67 7.38
CA GLY A 92 -6.79 -2.19 6.02
C GLY A 92 -5.90 -3.06 5.12
N MET A 93 -6.17 -2.98 3.81
CA MET A 93 -5.35 -3.61 2.76
C MET A 93 -4.28 -2.68 2.19
N TYR A 94 -4.25 -1.43 2.65
CA TYR A 94 -3.38 -0.38 2.17
C TYR A 94 -2.54 0.17 3.33
N LEU A 95 -1.46 0.85 2.98
CA LEU A 95 -0.67 1.64 3.90
C LEU A 95 -0.72 3.10 3.45
N THR A 96 -0.99 3.99 4.38
CA THR A 96 -0.89 5.43 4.18
C THR A 96 0.33 5.94 4.89
N ILE A 97 1.04 6.82 4.20
CA ILE A 97 2.12 7.62 4.74
C ILE A 97 1.64 9.07 4.68
N GLU A 98 1.72 9.77 5.79
CA GLU A 98 1.55 11.22 5.86
C GLU A 98 2.88 11.89 6.24
N ALA A 99 3.11 13.10 5.75
CA ALA A 99 4.22 13.92 6.18
C ALA A 99 3.82 15.38 6.41
N LEU A 100 4.52 16.00 7.36
CA LEU A 100 4.59 17.45 7.51
C LEU A 100 6.02 17.90 7.24
N TYR A 101 6.20 18.79 6.27
CA TYR A 101 7.49 19.34 5.89
C TYR A 101 7.42 20.84 5.56
N PRO A 102 7.87 21.73 6.46
CA PRO A 102 7.82 23.17 6.24
C PRO A 102 9.08 23.72 5.54
N GLY A 103 10.04 22.86 5.18
CA GLY A 103 11.33 23.27 4.62
C GLY A 103 11.35 23.40 3.08
N PRO A 104 12.44 23.93 2.50
CA PRO A 104 12.63 23.98 1.05
C PRO A 104 13.10 22.64 0.47
N GLY A 105 13.00 22.45 -0.85
CA GLY A 105 13.54 21.31 -1.59
C GLY A 105 12.56 20.17 -1.88
N GLY A 106 11.27 20.36 -1.58
CA GLY A 106 10.25 19.32 -1.65
C GLY A 106 10.40 18.26 -0.55
N GLY A 107 9.29 17.95 0.14
CA GLY A 107 9.21 16.91 1.16
C GLY A 107 8.45 15.69 0.68
N PHE A 108 8.29 14.73 1.58
CA PHE A 108 7.79 13.40 1.32
C PHE A 108 8.75 12.63 0.41
N ASN A 109 10.01 12.48 0.84
CA ASN A 109 11.06 11.80 0.08
C ASN A 109 11.01 10.27 0.30
N ILE A 110 9.87 9.65 0.03
CA ILE A 110 9.73 8.19 0.15
C ILE A 110 10.12 7.54 -1.18
N ALA A 111 11.05 6.59 -1.10
CA ALA A 111 11.45 5.73 -2.21
C ALA A 111 10.49 4.56 -2.35
N GLU A 112 10.34 3.71 -1.33
CA GLU A 112 9.57 2.47 -1.47
C GLU A 112 8.90 2.08 -0.14
N VAL A 113 7.88 1.23 -0.26
CA VAL A 113 7.32 0.49 0.89
C VAL A 113 7.42 -1.00 0.59
N GLU A 114 7.92 -1.77 1.54
CA GLU A 114 8.20 -3.20 1.37
C GLU A 114 7.58 -4.04 2.48
N LEU A 115 6.98 -5.15 2.09
CA LEU A 115 6.60 -6.25 2.97
C LEU A 115 7.72 -7.29 2.99
N VAL A 116 8.15 -7.69 4.18
CA VAL A 116 9.16 -8.74 4.38
C VAL A 116 8.52 -9.90 5.14
N TYR A 117 8.66 -11.10 4.59
CA TYR A 117 8.09 -12.33 5.14
C TYR A 117 9.16 -13.15 5.89
N GLY A 118 8.74 -13.96 6.87
CA GLY A 118 9.63 -14.75 7.72
C GLY A 118 10.43 -15.82 6.95
N ASN A 119 10.02 -16.17 5.73
CA ASN A 119 10.76 -17.05 4.81
C ASN A 119 11.81 -16.31 3.96
N GLY A 120 11.96 -15.00 4.12
CA GLY A 120 12.88 -14.15 3.35
C GLY A 120 12.30 -13.61 2.03
N THR A 121 11.06 -13.95 1.67
CA THR A 121 10.35 -13.31 0.55
C THR A 121 10.14 -11.82 0.84
N ARG A 122 10.18 -11.01 -0.22
CA ARG A 122 10.02 -9.56 -0.18
C ARG A 122 9.07 -9.11 -1.29
N GLU A 123 8.27 -8.10 -1.00
CA GLU A 123 7.31 -7.53 -1.94
C GLU A 123 7.26 -6.01 -1.76
N TYR A 124 7.54 -5.26 -2.84
CA TYR A 124 7.34 -3.82 -2.86
C TYR A 124 5.88 -3.48 -3.16
N ALA A 125 5.45 -2.29 -2.74
CA ALA A 125 4.18 -1.72 -3.15
C ALA A 125 4.11 -1.66 -4.69
N SER A 126 2.92 -1.89 -5.23
CA SER A 126 2.71 -1.98 -6.69
C SER A 126 1.67 -0.99 -7.22
N VAL A 127 0.95 -0.30 -6.33
CA VAL A 127 -0.09 0.64 -6.70
C VAL A 127 -0.18 1.79 -5.71
N VAL A 128 -0.36 3.01 -6.23
CA VAL A 128 -0.78 4.19 -5.46
C VAL A 128 -2.28 4.39 -5.69
N THR A 129 -3.06 4.53 -4.62
CA THR A 129 -4.53 4.60 -4.68
C THR A 129 -5.10 5.96 -4.28
N ASP A 130 -4.40 6.69 -3.41
CA ASP A 130 -4.75 8.04 -2.99
C ASP A 130 -3.48 8.82 -2.68
N TYR A 131 -3.53 10.15 -2.80
CA TYR A 131 -2.40 11.03 -2.51
C TYR A 131 -2.85 12.48 -2.31
N ASN A 132 -2.02 13.24 -1.60
CA ASN A 132 -2.17 14.67 -1.43
C ASN A 132 -0.85 15.39 -1.69
N VAL A 133 -0.82 16.18 -2.78
CA VAL A 133 0.32 17.04 -3.15
C VAL A 133 -0.03 18.47 -2.75
N VAL A 134 0.83 19.10 -1.97
CA VAL A 134 0.55 20.42 -1.38
C VAL A 134 1.76 21.34 -1.51
N GLY A 135 1.50 22.61 -1.82
CA GLY A 135 2.51 23.66 -1.78
C GLY A 135 3.46 23.64 -2.98
N ALA A 136 4.54 24.42 -2.85
CA ALA A 136 5.57 24.50 -3.88
C ALA A 136 6.39 23.21 -3.96
N GLU A 137 7.03 22.99 -5.10
CA GLU A 137 7.98 21.86 -5.33
C GLU A 137 7.34 20.45 -5.25
N GLY A 138 6.03 20.38 -5.06
CA GLY A 138 5.26 19.14 -5.10
C GLY A 138 4.88 18.75 -6.53
N SER A 139 4.99 17.46 -6.84
CA SER A 139 4.60 16.92 -8.14
C SER A 139 4.08 15.50 -8.04
N ALA A 140 2.83 15.30 -8.47
CA ALA A 140 2.22 13.97 -8.59
C ALA A 140 2.97 13.07 -9.59
N ALA A 141 3.77 13.64 -10.50
CA ALA A 141 4.59 12.86 -11.43
C ALA A 141 5.69 12.06 -10.72
N THR A 142 6.03 12.41 -9.48
CA THR A 142 7.02 11.67 -8.67
C THR A 142 6.43 10.47 -7.94
N LEU A 143 5.09 10.31 -7.92
CA LEU A 143 4.43 9.19 -7.24
C LEU A 143 4.80 7.83 -7.82
N SER A 144 5.24 7.77 -9.09
CA SER A 144 5.73 6.51 -9.66
C SER A 144 6.97 5.98 -8.93
N SER A 145 7.76 6.87 -8.31
CA SER A 145 8.94 6.46 -7.55
C SER A 145 8.62 5.63 -6.32
N LEU A 146 7.40 5.72 -5.76
CA LEU A 146 6.94 4.90 -4.63
C LEU A 146 6.76 3.40 -4.94
N ILE A 147 6.78 3.04 -6.23
CA ILE A 147 6.36 1.72 -6.74
C ILE A 147 7.20 1.28 -7.96
N ASP A 148 8.39 1.84 -8.16
CA ASP A 148 9.24 1.54 -9.33
C ASP A 148 10.30 0.45 -9.05
N GLY A 149 10.44 0.03 -7.80
CA GLY A 149 11.42 -0.95 -7.32
C GLY A 149 12.84 -0.39 -7.22
N ASP A 150 13.03 0.93 -7.36
CA ASP A 150 14.32 1.60 -7.29
C ASP A 150 14.45 2.44 -6.02
N LEU A 151 15.20 1.90 -5.05
CA LEU A 151 15.55 2.56 -3.81
C LEU A 151 16.38 3.86 -3.97
N GLN A 152 16.77 4.23 -5.19
CA GLN A 152 17.48 5.48 -5.49
C GLN A 152 16.57 6.61 -5.99
N THR A 153 15.34 6.33 -6.40
CA THR A 153 14.35 7.37 -6.71
C THR A 153 13.56 7.73 -5.45
N HIS A 154 12.84 8.84 -5.47
CA HIS A 154 11.95 9.20 -4.37
C HIS A 154 10.87 10.17 -4.82
N THR A 155 9.80 10.21 -4.03
CA THR A 155 8.74 11.19 -4.16
C THR A 155 9.17 12.60 -3.77
N SER A 156 8.43 13.60 -4.27
CA SER A 156 8.46 14.98 -3.78
C SER A 156 7.04 15.54 -3.89
N LEU A 157 6.30 15.52 -2.79
CA LEU A 157 4.89 15.93 -2.74
C LEU A 157 4.69 17.39 -2.29
N GLY A 158 5.78 18.06 -1.93
CA GLY A 158 5.85 19.52 -1.82
C GLY A 158 6.16 20.02 -0.42
N ILE A 159 5.60 21.16 -0.04
CA ILE A 159 5.87 21.83 1.23
C ILE A 159 4.55 22.00 1.98
N SER A 160 4.48 21.42 3.18
CA SER A 160 3.33 21.49 4.07
C SER A 160 3.69 22.12 5.42
N THR A 161 3.02 23.23 5.73
CA THR A 161 3.19 23.98 6.99
C THR A 161 1.97 23.89 7.90
N ASP A 162 0.91 23.20 7.46
CA ASP A 162 -0.39 23.13 8.12
C ASP A 162 -0.80 21.67 8.33
N GLN A 163 -1.25 21.36 9.55
CA GLN A 163 -1.76 20.05 9.94
C GLN A 163 -2.96 19.60 9.10
N SER A 164 -3.73 20.55 8.57
CA SER A 164 -4.92 20.26 7.75
C SER A 164 -4.55 19.82 6.32
N ASN A 165 -3.31 20.04 5.90
CA ASN A 165 -2.85 19.82 4.52
C ASN A 165 -1.54 19.02 4.51
N ARG A 166 -1.50 17.88 5.20
CA ARG A 166 -0.35 16.98 5.17
C ARG A 166 -0.12 16.42 3.77
N LEU A 167 1.15 16.25 3.41
CA LEU A 167 1.54 15.47 2.24
C LEU A 167 1.14 14.02 2.49
N SER A 168 0.59 13.32 1.50
CA SER A 168 0.24 11.91 1.71
C SER A 168 0.31 11.08 0.44
N ALA A 169 0.52 9.78 0.63
CA ALA A 169 0.31 8.77 -0.39
C ALA A 169 -0.18 7.47 0.28
N THR A 170 -1.09 6.78 -0.40
CA THR A 170 -1.64 5.50 0.02
C THR A 170 -1.28 4.42 -1.00
N VAL A 171 -0.62 3.37 -0.54
CA VAL A 171 -0.08 2.29 -1.38
C VAL A 171 -0.72 0.93 -1.10
N GLY A 172 -0.78 0.09 -2.12
CA GLY A 172 -1.25 -1.30 -2.05
C GLY A 172 -0.23 -2.31 -2.57
N PHE A 173 -0.47 -3.57 -2.26
CA PHE A 173 0.40 -4.71 -2.58
C PHE A 173 -0.40 -5.78 -3.32
N ALA A 174 0.26 -6.58 -4.15
CA ALA A 174 -0.40 -7.67 -4.88
C ALA A 174 -0.89 -8.77 -3.93
N SER A 175 -0.22 -8.96 -2.79
CA SER A 175 -0.62 -9.91 -1.74
C SER A 175 -1.87 -9.50 -0.96
N SER A 176 -2.16 -8.20 -0.81
CA SER A 176 -3.32 -7.69 -0.08
C SER A 176 -4.47 -7.27 -0.99
N VAL A 177 -4.17 -6.73 -2.19
CA VAL A 177 -5.14 -6.20 -3.14
C VAL A 177 -5.24 -7.13 -4.35
N PRO A 178 -6.41 -7.76 -4.60
CA PRO A 178 -6.59 -8.59 -5.79
C PRO A 178 -6.48 -7.77 -7.07
N GLU A 179 -5.68 -8.25 -8.03
CA GLU A 179 -5.56 -7.62 -9.36
C GLU A 179 -6.93 -7.43 -10.04
N PRO A 180 -7.21 -6.28 -10.69
CA PRO A 180 -8.52 -5.98 -11.30
C PRO A 180 -9.00 -7.04 -12.32
N ALA A 181 -8.06 -7.70 -13.02
CA ALA A 181 -8.38 -8.75 -13.97
C ALA A 181 -8.98 -10.00 -13.30
N ALA A 182 -8.58 -10.32 -12.06
CA ALA A 182 -9.17 -11.41 -11.29
C ALA A 182 -10.65 -11.13 -11.00
N VAL A 183 -10.99 -9.88 -10.66
CA VAL A 183 -12.37 -9.44 -10.39
C VAL A 183 -13.24 -9.44 -11.66
N LEU A 184 -12.70 -8.97 -12.79
CA LEU A 184 -13.45 -8.89 -14.06
C LEU A 184 -13.72 -10.26 -14.71
N SER A 185 -12.78 -11.20 -14.55
CA SER A 185 -12.93 -12.61 -14.98
C SER A 185 -14.08 -13.31 -14.26
N MET A 186 -14.42 -12.88 -13.05
CA MET A 186 -15.48 -13.47 -12.25
C MET A 186 -16.88 -12.95 -12.64
N LEU A 187 -17.00 -11.66 -12.94
CA LEU A 187 -18.27 -11.08 -13.42
C LEU A 187 -18.71 -11.68 -14.76
N SER A 188 -17.75 -12.00 -15.62
CA SER A 188 -18.01 -12.63 -16.93
C SER A 188 -18.44 -14.10 -16.82
N PHE A 189 -17.93 -14.86 -15.84
CA PHE A 189 -18.38 -16.24 -15.59
C PHE A 189 -19.78 -16.34 -14.97
N ALA A 190 -20.14 -15.43 -14.07
CA ALA A 190 -21.51 -15.36 -13.51
C ALA A 190 -22.55 -14.97 -14.58
N GLY A 191 -22.17 -14.11 -15.54
CA GLY A 191 -23.03 -13.73 -16.67
C GLY A 191 -23.31 -14.86 -17.66
N LEU A 192 -22.38 -15.82 -17.82
CA LEU A 192 -22.58 -16.97 -18.71
C LEU A 192 -23.48 -18.06 -18.11
N LEU A 193 -23.53 -18.21 -16.78
CA LEU A 193 -24.44 -19.15 -16.13
C LEU A 193 -25.89 -18.63 -16.03
N GLY A 194 -26.10 -17.32 -16.10
CA GLY A 194 -27.44 -16.70 -16.06
C GLY A 194 -28.23 -16.75 -17.37
N ARG A 195 -27.61 -17.18 -18.48
CA ARG A 195 -28.21 -17.12 -19.83
C ARG A 195 -28.49 -18.50 -20.43
N ARG A 196 -29.14 -19.38 -19.66
CA ARG A 196 -29.91 -20.50 -20.22
C ARG A 196 -31.22 -20.67 -19.48
N ARG A 197 -32.25 -19.96 -19.95
CA ARG A 197 -33.66 -20.39 -20.01
C ARG A 197 -34.51 -19.27 -20.63
N LYS A 198 -34.73 -19.35 -21.94
CA LYS A 198 -36.03 -19.60 -22.58
C LYS A 198 -35.80 -19.83 -24.07
#